data_AF-A0A945EX73-F1
#
_entry.id   AF-A0A945EX73-F1
#
_cell.length_a   1.000
_cell.length_b   1.000
_cell.length_c   1.000
_cell.angle_alpha   90.00
_cell.angle_beta   90.00
_cell.angle_gamma   90.00
#
_symmetry.space_group_name_H-M   'P 1'
#
loop_
_entity.id
_entity.type
_entity.pdbx_description
1 polymer ?
#
loop_
_entity_poly.entity_id
_entity_poly.type
_entity_poly.pdbx_seq_one_letter_code
_entity_poly.pdbx_strand_id
1 'polypeptide(L)' 'TAGPSTRRVIDFSDIENSLAILPTGQSGNVFSPYYKDQTQKYLEGGFVKMMLNQQEIEKSKNVLVLKPAKKS' A
#
# COMPACT_ATOMS: atom_id res chain seq x y z
N THR A 1 23.41 1.71 9.14
CA THR A 1 22.57 2.83 8.66
C THR A 1 21.13 2.37 8.65
N ALA A 2 20.24 3.02 9.40
CA ALA A 2 18.84 2.66 9.49
C ALA A 2 17.98 3.90 9.22
N GLY A 3 16.92 3.73 8.43
CA GLY A 3 15.87 4.72 8.18
C GLY A 3 14.50 4.10 8.50
N PRO A 4 13.42 4.89 8.49
CA PRO A 4 12.11 4.38 8.84
C PRO A 4 11.62 3.38 7.77
N SER A 5 11.08 2.25 8.22
CA SER A 5 10.50 1.21 7.36
C SER A 5 9.18 1.65 6.71
N THR A 6 8.54 2.68 7.24
CA THR A 6 7.31 3.31 6.71
C THR A 6 7.20 4.72 7.31
N ARG A 7 6.59 5.66 6.57
CA ARG A 7 6.11 6.94 7.14
C ARG A 7 4.59 7.02 6.99
N ARG A 8 3.89 7.56 7.97
CA ARG A 8 2.41 7.68 7.99
C ARG A 8 1.98 9.02 8.57
N VAL A 9 0.89 9.56 8.05
CA VAL A 9 0.16 10.72 8.59
C VAL A 9 -1.29 10.31 8.72
N ILE A 10 -1.80 10.31 9.95
CA ILE A 10 -3.17 9.90 10.26
C ILE A 10 -3.97 11.15 10.61
N ASP A 11 -4.99 11.43 9.81
CA ASP A 11 -6.00 12.45 10.11
C ASP A 11 -7.15 11.77 10.85
N PHE A 12 -7.28 12.03 12.15
CA PHE A 12 -8.35 11.44 12.96
C PHE A 12 -9.73 12.04 12.69
N SER A 13 -9.80 13.18 12.03
CA SER A 13 -11.07 13.79 11.59
C SER A 13 -11.54 13.22 10.25
N ASP A 14 -10.62 12.72 9.43
CA ASP A 14 -10.89 12.11 8.12
C ASP A 14 -9.90 10.96 7.82
N ILE A 15 -10.15 9.82 8.46
CA ILE A 15 -9.25 8.67 8.41
C ILE A 15 -9.09 8.16 6.97
N GLU A 16 -10.12 8.26 6.14
CA GLU A 16 -10.11 7.74 4.76
C GLU A 16 -9.16 8.50 3.82
N ASN A 17 -8.74 9.72 4.20
CA ASN A 17 -7.75 10.51 3.47
C ASN A 17 -6.35 10.56 4.13
N SER A 18 -6.10 9.63 5.06
CA SER A 18 -4.77 9.43 5.65
C SER A 18 -3.72 9.00 4.62
N LEU A 19 -2.46 9.26 4.93
CA LEU A 19 -1.33 9.13 4.01
C LEU A 19 -0.27 8.15 4.54
N ALA A 20 0.34 7.38 3.64
CA ALA A 20 1.44 6.48 3.95
C ALA A 20 2.47 6.42 2.81
N ILE A 21 3.67 5.93 3.10
CA ILE A 21 4.68 5.66 2.08
C ILE A 21 5.70 4.62 2.59
N LEU A 22 6.11 3.70 1.72
CA LEU A 22 7.22 2.78 1.95
C LEU A 22 8.51 3.31 1.29
N PRO A 23 9.70 3.01 1.86
CA PRO A 23 10.98 3.39 1.25
C PRO A 23 11.23 2.73 -0.11
N THR A 24 10.60 1.59 -0.38
CA THR A 24 10.72 0.87 -1.65
C THR A 24 9.38 0.68 -2.33
N GLY A 25 8.60 -0.31 -1.90
CA GLY A 25 7.37 -0.75 -2.52
C GLY A 25 6.74 -1.86 -1.69
N GLN A 26 5.53 -2.28 -2.06
CA GLN A 26 4.76 -3.24 -1.26
C GLN A 26 5.27 -4.69 -1.38
N SER A 27 6.09 -5.00 -2.37
CA SER A 27 6.60 -6.36 -2.60
C SER A 27 8.05 -6.52 -2.17
N GLY A 28 8.37 -7.63 -1.52
CA GLY A 28 9.75 -8.06 -1.27
C GLY A 28 10.38 -8.87 -2.43
N ASN A 29 9.61 -9.22 -3.46
CA ASN A 29 10.12 -9.95 -4.61
C ASN A 29 10.81 -8.97 -5.58
N VAL A 30 12.12 -9.13 -5.81
CA VAL A 30 12.94 -8.25 -6.66
C VAL A 30 12.44 -8.15 -8.11
N PHE A 31 11.70 -9.14 -8.60
CA PHE A 31 11.12 -9.15 -9.95
C PHE A 31 9.71 -8.56 -10.00
N SER A 32 9.13 -8.18 -8.85
CA SER A 32 7.81 -7.57 -8.80
C SER A 32 7.86 -6.13 -9.33
N PRO A 33 6.86 -5.70 -10.12
CA PRO A 33 6.72 -4.28 -10.47
C PRO A 33 6.54 -3.39 -9.23
N TYR A 34 6.11 -3.96 -8.10
CA TYR A 34 5.87 -3.26 -6.83
C TYR A 34 7.03 -3.37 -5.83
N TYR A 35 8.23 -3.74 -6.29
CA TYR A 35 9.40 -3.87 -5.41
C TYR A 35 9.96 -2.51 -4.96
N LYS A 36 9.98 -1.53 -5.88
CA LYS A 36 10.64 -0.22 -5.69
C LYS A 36 9.84 0.95 -6.28
N ASP A 37 8.55 0.75 -6.51
CA ASP A 37 7.64 1.70 -7.19
C ASP A 37 7.36 2.97 -6.37
N GLN A 38 7.61 2.95 -5.07
CA GLN A 38 7.46 4.10 -4.17
C GLN A 38 8.78 4.81 -3.87
N THR A 39 9.94 4.26 -4.24
CA THR A 39 11.27 4.77 -3.86
C THR A 39 11.46 6.24 -4.20
N GLN A 40 11.20 6.64 -5.45
CA GLN A 40 11.42 8.02 -5.86
C GLN A 40 10.56 9.00 -5.06
N LYS A 41 9.27 8.70 -4.94
CA LYS A 41 8.32 9.50 -4.14
C LYS A 41 8.74 9.57 -2.68
N TYR A 42 9.27 8.48 -2.12
CA TYR A 42 9.78 8.48 -0.77
C TYR A 42 10.97 9.43 -0.61
N LEU A 43 11.95 9.38 -1.52
CA LEU A 43 13.13 10.26 -1.49
C LEU A 43 12.75 11.75 -1.60
N GLU A 44 11.70 12.06 -2.36
CA GLU A 44 11.14 13.41 -2.50
C GLU A 44 10.26 13.86 -1.32
N GLY A 45 10.08 13.00 -0.31
CA GLY A 45 9.23 13.30 0.86
C GLY A 45 7.72 13.17 0.59
N GLY A 46 7.32 12.60 -0.54
CA GLY A 46 5.93 12.41 -0.92
C GLY A 46 5.26 11.21 -0.23
N PHE A 47 3.93 11.17 -0.39
CA PHE A 47 3.06 10.15 0.21
C PHE A 47 2.03 9.61 -0.79
N VAL A 48 1.41 8.47 -0.46
CA VAL A 48 0.25 7.92 -1.15
C VAL A 48 -0.95 7.86 -0.21
N LYS A 49 -2.16 8.02 -0.76
CA LYS A 49 -3.41 7.81 -0.02
C LYS A 49 -3.48 6.38 0.50
N MET A 50 -3.88 6.22 1.76
CA MET A 50 -4.21 4.92 2.32
C MET A 50 -5.59 4.49 1.82
N MET A 51 -5.67 3.36 1.12
CA MET A 51 -6.93 2.81 0.65
C MET A 51 -7.68 2.17 1.82
N LEU A 52 -8.52 2.97 2.51
CA LEU A 52 -9.33 2.53 3.64
C LEU A 52 -10.84 2.53 3.35
N ASN A 53 -11.30 3.37 2.41
CA ASN A 53 -12.70 3.42 2.01
C ASN A 53 -13.06 2.16 1.20
N GLN A 54 -14.05 1.41 1.67
CA GLN A 54 -14.47 0.15 1.05
C GLN A 54 -14.92 0.32 -0.41
N GLN A 55 -15.71 1.36 -0.70
CA GLN A 55 -16.23 1.60 -2.06
C GLN A 55 -15.12 1.94 -3.06
N GLU A 56 -14.04 2.58 -2.60
CA GLU A 56 -12.85 2.81 -3.42
C GLU A 56 -12.06 1.53 -3.65
N ILE A 57 -11.88 0.71 -2.60
CA ILE A 57 -11.15 -0.57 -2.68
C ILE A 57 -11.85 -1.54 -3.64
N GLU A 58 -13.19 -1.60 -3.61
CA GLU A 58 -13.98 -2.48 -4.48
C GLU A 58 -13.83 -2.15 -5.98
N LYS A 59 -13.38 -0.94 -6.33
CA LYS A 59 -13.08 -0.54 -7.72
C LYS A 59 -11.68 -0.95 -8.18
N SER A 60 -10.93 -1.70 -7.35
CA SER A 60 -9.57 -2.15 -7.68
C SER A 60 -9.55 -3.00 -8.95
N LYS A 61 -8.55 -2.74 -9.80
CA LYS A 61 -8.38 -3.48 -11.07
C LYS A 61 -8.07 -4.97 -10.87
N ASN A 62 -7.29 -5.30 -9.85
CA ASN A 62 -6.81 -6.66 -9.60
C ASN A 62 -7.58 -7.26 -8.42
N VAL A 63 -8.41 -8.27 -8.68
CA VAL A 63 -9.24 -8.94 -7.66
C VAL A 63 -9.00 -10.44 -7.71
N LEU A 64 -8.73 -11.04 -6.55
CA LEU A 64 -8.60 -12.48 -6.38
C LEU A 64 -9.60 -12.95 -5.32
N VAL A 65 -10.53 -13.83 -5.70
CA VAL A 65 -11.50 -14.44 -4.79
C VAL A 65 -11.03 -15.83 -4.41
N LEU A 66 -10.63 -15.99 -3.14
CA LEU A 66 -10.23 -17.29 -2.59
C LEU A 66 -11.45 -18.07 -2.12
N LYS A 67 -11.64 -19.28 -2.64
CA LYS A 67 -12.70 -20.20 -2.21
C LYS A 67 -12.07 -21.37 -1.46
N PRO A 68 -12.71 -21.87 -0.39
CA PRO A 68 -12.22 -23.04 0.31
C PRO A 68 -12.19 -24.25 -0.63
N ALA A 69 -11.19 -25.11 -0.48
CA ALA A 69 -11.20 -26.42 -1.12
C ALA A 69 -12.40 -27.22 -0.60
N LYS A 70 -13.12 -27.92 -1.48
CA LYS A 70 -14.14 -28.88 -1.05
C LYS A 70 -13.41 -29.97 -0.26
N LYS A 71 -13.85 -30.21 0.99
CA LYS A 71 -13.45 -31.44 1.70
C LYS A 71 -14.04 -32.63 0.93
N SER A 72 -13.20 -33.60 0.58
CA SER A 72 -13.62 -34.90 0.04
C SER A 72 -14.40 -35.69 1.07
#